data_AF-A0A1F4V2Q7-F1
#
_entry.id   AF-A0A1F4V2Q7-F1
#
_cell.length_a   1.000
_cell.length_b   1.000
_cell.length_c   1.000
_cell.angle_alpha   90.00
_cell.angle_beta   90.00
_cell.angle_gamma   90.00
#
_symmetry.space_group_name_H-M   'P 1'
#
loop_
_entity.id
_entity.type
_entity.pdbx_description
1 polymer ?
#
loop_
_entity_poly.entity_id
_entity_poly.type
_entity_poly.pdbx_seq_one_letter_code
_entity_poly.pdbx_strand_id
1 'polypeptide(L)'
;MKSIRSDFKSGRNQQIYNEYVSSDTSFNRLARKYNISPQRVQFIVNDLKKKGLGIKLTLSSLKKDREEYKNAAIELREAGKLEISLEMFSKVIDWDEKNHNIRGLVDVMGHKRIAFSLMADAEVDNKKKLELLKQAEEASRKAIESAEKKGIKDLAGSIAIQKVHLVGTIIKRVSLIGADKCTRDLLEALKLVEDALKDLPGSKSHKSWALLGKTKILHLLGRKEESLDTLSEAQKNLLLGYDEEMRNKDQGRMKMRVWATGILLAYAEFCKIEDMPLLAEIYAQAVANQPDPDKVLVARKKSAKEILGSLQFFRSKSSS
;
A
#
# COMPACT_ATOMS: atom_id res chain seq x y z
N MET A 1 -37.05 -36.10 3.23
CA MET A 1 -36.82 -35.40 4.51
C MET A 1 -35.32 -35.15 4.68
N LYS A 2 -34.84 -33.92 4.46
CA LYS A 2 -33.47 -33.54 4.89
C LYS A 2 -33.49 -33.46 6.41
N SER A 3 -32.59 -34.21 7.06
CA SER A 3 -32.64 -34.39 8.52
C SER A 3 -32.29 -33.08 9.24
N ILE A 4 -33.16 -32.65 10.15
CA ILE A 4 -33.03 -31.47 11.04
C ILE A 4 -31.66 -31.42 11.78
N ARG A 5 -30.94 -32.54 11.87
CA ARG A 5 -29.60 -32.64 12.46
C ARG A 5 -28.46 -32.03 11.63
N SER A 6 -28.62 -31.82 10.31
CA SER A 6 -27.56 -31.18 9.50
C SER A 6 -27.50 -29.67 9.71
N ASP A 7 -28.67 -29.06 9.89
CA ASP A 7 -28.83 -27.59 9.88
C ASP A 7 -28.42 -26.98 11.22
N PHE A 8 -28.60 -27.73 12.32
CA PHE A 8 -28.11 -27.34 13.64
C PHE A 8 -26.56 -27.33 13.72
N LYS A 9 -25.90 -28.21 12.96
CA LYS A 9 -24.43 -28.28 12.88
C LYS A 9 -23.85 -27.16 12.01
N SER A 10 -24.57 -26.67 10.99
CA SER A 10 -24.08 -25.58 10.15
C SER A 10 -24.15 -24.21 10.87
N GLY A 11 -25.24 -23.91 11.57
CA GLY A 11 -25.39 -22.66 12.33
C GLY A 11 -24.37 -22.48 13.45
N ARG A 12 -24.14 -23.54 14.24
CA ARG A 12 -23.12 -23.55 15.31
C ARG A 12 -21.70 -23.39 14.76
N ASN A 13 -21.39 -24.04 13.64
CA ASN A 13 -20.08 -23.90 13.00
C ASN A 13 -19.84 -22.46 12.53
N GLN A 14 -20.87 -21.81 11.96
CA GLN A 14 -20.78 -20.42 11.51
C GLN A 14 -20.55 -19.45 12.68
N GLN A 15 -21.20 -19.68 13.84
CA GLN A 15 -20.97 -18.90 15.05
C GLN A 15 -19.52 -19.04 15.57
N ILE A 16 -18.99 -20.28 15.60
CA ILE A 16 -17.59 -20.54 15.97
C ILE A 16 -16.62 -19.79 15.05
N TYR A 17 -16.88 -19.79 13.74
CA TYR A 17 -16.06 -19.08 12.77
C TYR A 17 -16.15 -17.56 12.91
N ASN A 18 -17.37 -17.02 13.06
CA ASN A 18 -17.58 -15.58 13.23
C ASN A 18 -16.87 -15.06 14.48
N GLU A 19 -16.94 -15.79 15.60
CA GLU A 19 -16.21 -15.43 16.81
C GLU A 19 -14.69 -15.54 16.67
N TYR A 20 -14.20 -16.58 15.98
CA TYR A 20 -12.78 -16.68 15.63
C TYR A 20 -12.31 -15.49 14.77
N VAL A 21 -13.15 -15.00 13.87
CA VAL A 21 -12.83 -13.85 13.00
C VAL A 21 -12.92 -12.52 13.75
N SER A 22 -13.88 -12.37 14.66
CA SER A 22 -14.18 -11.10 15.33
C SER A 22 -13.37 -10.87 16.60
N SER A 23 -12.52 -11.81 17.00
CA SER A 23 -11.76 -11.70 18.26
C SER A 23 -10.43 -12.47 18.18
N ASP A 24 -9.41 -12.01 18.91
CA ASP A 24 -8.11 -12.70 19.08
C ASP A 24 -8.21 -13.97 19.96
N THR A 25 -9.26 -14.76 19.75
CA THR A 25 -9.61 -15.90 20.60
C THR A 25 -8.92 -17.17 20.12
N SER A 26 -8.17 -17.84 21.01
CA SER A 26 -7.49 -19.09 20.71
C SER A 26 -8.46 -20.26 20.48
N PHE A 27 -8.04 -21.27 19.70
CA PHE A 27 -8.84 -22.49 19.47
C PHE A 27 -9.24 -23.18 20.77
N ASN A 28 -8.37 -23.16 21.78
CA ASN A 28 -8.64 -23.74 23.11
C ASN A 28 -9.77 -23.02 23.85
N ARG A 29 -9.91 -21.70 23.67
CA ARG A 29 -10.96 -20.92 24.32
C ARG A 29 -12.31 -21.12 23.66
N LEU A 30 -12.34 -21.17 22.32
CA LEU A 30 -13.54 -21.53 21.56
C LEU A 30 -13.96 -22.98 21.81
N ALA A 31 -13.00 -23.90 21.93
CA ALA A 31 -13.23 -25.31 22.25
C ALA A 31 -13.99 -25.47 23.58
N ARG A 32 -13.59 -24.75 24.63
CA ARG A 32 -14.28 -24.74 25.93
C ARG A 32 -15.68 -24.14 25.82
N LYS A 33 -15.81 -22.95 25.21
CA LYS A 33 -17.09 -22.24 25.08
C LYS A 33 -18.14 -23.07 24.34
N TYR A 34 -17.72 -23.73 23.27
CA TYR A 34 -18.59 -24.52 22.43
C TYR A 34 -18.57 -26.01 22.75
N ASN A 35 -17.91 -26.46 23.82
CA ASN A 35 -17.81 -27.87 24.21
C ASN A 35 -17.46 -28.83 23.04
N ILE A 36 -16.37 -28.54 22.34
CA ILE A 36 -15.79 -29.37 21.26
C ILE A 36 -14.26 -29.39 21.37
N SER A 37 -13.59 -30.34 20.72
CA SER A 37 -12.13 -30.39 20.75
C SER A 37 -11.48 -29.21 19.98
N PRO A 38 -10.28 -28.74 20.38
CA PRO A 38 -9.54 -27.73 19.63
C PRO A 38 -9.29 -28.11 18.17
N GLN A 39 -9.03 -29.39 17.88
CA GLN A 39 -8.87 -29.91 16.52
C GLN A 39 -10.17 -29.78 15.72
N ARG A 40 -11.33 -29.94 16.36
CA ARG A 40 -12.64 -29.75 15.73
C ARG A 40 -12.92 -28.27 15.44
N VAL A 41 -12.55 -27.37 16.35
CA VAL A 41 -12.60 -25.91 16.11
C VAL A 41 -11.72 -25.55 14.92
N GLN A 42 -10.47 -26.04 14.89
CA GLN A 42 -9.53 -25.80 13.81
C GLN A 42 -10.07 -26.33 12.47
N PHE A 43 -10.66 -27.53 12.46
CA PHE A 43 -11.34 -28.08 11.28
C PHE A 43 -12.49 -27.20 10.82
N ILE A 44 -13.38 -26.76 11.73
CA ILE A 44 -14.52 -25.88 11.42
C ILE A 44 -14.05 -24.55 10.85
N VAL A 45 -13.04 -23.93 11.47
CA VAL A 45 -12.45 -22.68 11.00
C VAL A 45 -11.83 -22.87 9.62
N ASN A 46 -11.08 -23.95 9.38
CA ASN A 46 -10.48 -24.21 8.06
C ASN A 46 -11.53 -24.55 7.00
N ASP A 47 -12.56 -25.32 7.34
CA ASP A 47 -13.68 -25.66 6.45
C ASP A 47 -14.53 -24.43 6.11
N LEU A 48 -14.77 -23.53 7.06
CA LEU A 48 -15.51 -22.29 6.83
C LEU A 48 -14.68 -21.16 6.26
N LYS A 49 -13.35 -21.12 6.47
CA LYS A 49 -12.46 -20.34 5.62
C LYS A 49 -12.60 -20.80 4.17
N LYS A 50 -12.58 -22.12 3.93
CA LYS A 50 -12.76 -22.73 2.60
C LYS A 50 -14.17 -22.56 2.02
N LYS A 51 -15.22 -22.50 2.85
CA LYS A 51 -16.62 -22.31 2.42
C LYS A 51 -17.07 -20.84 2.34
N GLY A 52 -16.49 -19.96 3.16
CA GLY A 52 -16.60 -18.50 3.02
C GLY A 52 -15.87 -17.99 1.77
N LEU A 53 -14.99 -18.82 1.19
CA LEU A 53 -14.44 -18.72 -0.16
C LEU A 53 -15.36 -19.40 -1.22
N GLY A 54 -16.65 -19.61 -0.93
CA GLY A 54 -17.60 -20.38 -1.76
C GLY A 54 -17.83 -19.86 -3.19
N ILE A 55 -17.21 -18.76 -3.58
CA ILE A 55 -17.04 -18.36 -4.96
C ILE A 55 -15.83 -19.13 -5.52
N LYS A 56 -16.09 -20.23 -6.23
CA LYS A 56 -15.03 -20.94 -6.95
C LYS A 56 -14.78 -20.22 -8.26
N LEU A 57 -13.74 -19.37 -8.31
CA LEU A 57 -13.31 -18.77 -9.56
C LEU A 57 -12.68 -19.86 -10.45
N THR A 58 -13.36 -20.23 -11.52
CA THR A 58 -12.90 -21.15 -12.56
C THR A 58 -12.65 -20.39 -13.86
N LEU A 59 -11.94 -20.99 -14.81
CA LEU A 59 -11.69 -20.38 -16.12
C LEU A 59 -12.99 -19.92 -16.81
N SER A 60 -14.06 -20.70 -16.67
CA SER A 60 -15.38 -20.46 -17.25
C SER A 60 -16.25 -19.47 -16.47
N SER A 61 -15.78 -18.96 -15.32
CA SER A 61 -16.54 -17.98 -14.53
C SER A 61 -16.73 -16.68 -15.29
N LEU A 62 -17.87 -16.03 -15.08
CA LEU A 62 -18.19 -14.77 -15.74
C LEU A 62 -17.33 -13.65 -15.17
N LYS A 63 -17.17 -12.57 -15.95
CA LYS A 63 -16.46 -11.36 -15.51
C LYS A 63 -17.04 -10.79 -14.19
N LYS A 64 -18.35 -10.91 -13.98
CA LYS A 64 -19.01 -10.46 -12.75
C LYS A 64 -18.52 -11.25 -11.53
N ASP A 65 -18.44 -12.58 -11.64
CA ASP A 65 -17.96 -13.46 -10.57
C ASP A 65 -16.49 -13.16 -10.24
N ARG A 66 -15.68 -12.85 -11.26
CA ARG A 66 -14.30 -12.37 -11.08
C ARG A 66 -14.23 -11.06 -10.29
N GLU A 67 -15.08 -10.07 -10.60
CA GLU A 67 -15.12 -8.81 -9.86
C GLU A 67 -15.56 -9.01 -8.40
N GLU A 68 -16.59 -9.82 -8.17
CA GLU A 68 -17.05 -10.18 -6.81
C GLU A 68 -15.93 -10.86 -6.02
N TYR A 69 -15.19 -11.79 -6.64
CA TYR A 69 -14.06 -12.47 -6.01
C TYR A 69 -12.91 -11.50 -5.67
N LYS A 70 -12.58 -10.57 -6.58
CA LYS A 70 -11.57 -9.53 -6.34
C LYS A 70 -11.99 -8.61 -5.19
N ASN A 71 -13.25 -8.18 -5.15
CA ASN A 71 -13.75 -7.28 -4.12
C ASN A 71 -13.74 -7.93 -2.74
N ALA A 72 -14.12 -9.21 -2.64
CA ALA A 72 -13.97 -9.98 -1.40
C ALA A 72 -12.50 -10.08 -0.95
N ALA A 73 -11.56 -10.22 -1.89
CA ALA A 73 -10.13 -10.20 -1.57
C ALA A 73 -9.65 -8.83 -1.04
N ILE A 74 -10.22 -7.73 -1.57
CA ILE A 74 -9.95 -6.36 -1.10
C ILE A 74 -10.47 -6.17 0.33
N GLU A 75 -11.69 -6.59 0.63
CA GLU A 75 -12.26 -6.51 1.99
C GLU A 75 -11.39 -7.25 3.01
N LEU A 76 -10.90 -8.45 2.64
CA LEU A 76 -9.98 -9.21 3.49
C LEU A 76 -8.64 -8.50 3.70
N ARG A 77 -8.10 -7.82 2.68
CA ARG A 77 -6.88 -7.00 2.80
C ARG A 77 -7.11 -5.87 3.80
N GLU A 78 -8.24 -5.17 3.69
CA GLU A 78 -8.58 -4.04 4.55
C GLU A 78 -8.84 -4.47 6.00
N ALA A 79 -9.34 -5.70 6.20
CA ALA A 79 -9.44 -6.34 7.50
C ALA A 79 -8.11 -6.92 8.03
N GLY A 80 -6.99 -6.72 7.34
CA GLY A 80 -5.66 -7.19 7.76
C GLY A 80 -5.38 -8.68 7.53
N LYS A 81 -6.26 -9.41 6.82
CA LYS A 81 -6.10 -10.84 6.51
C LYS A 81 -5.28 -11.03 5.22
N LEU A 82 -4.03 -10.57 5.25
CA LEU A 82 -3.20 -10.35 4.06
C LEU A 82 -2.85 -11.64 3.31
N GLU A 83 -2.55 -12.75 4.01
CA GLU A 83 -2.19 -14.03 3.38
C GLU A 83 -3.37 -14.62 2.60
N ILE A 84 -4.58 -14.55 3.17
CA ILE A 84 -5.80 -15.04 2.50
C ILE A 84 -6.11 -14.16 1.28
N SER A 85 -5.97 -12.85 1.43
CA SER A 85 -6.15 -11.90 0.33
C SER A 85 -5.19 -12.18 -0.83
N LEU A 86 -3.92 -12.47 -0.54
CA LEU A 86 -2.90 -12.82 -1.56
C LEU A 86 -3.22 -14.12 -2.31
N GLU A 87 -3.75 -15.15 -1.62
CA GLU A 87 -4.20 -16.38 -2.27
C GLU A 87 -5.34 -16.07 -3.26
N MET A 88 -6.29 -15.24 -2.84
CA MET A 88 -7.42 -14.86 -3.68
C MET A 88 -7.00 -14.02 -4.88
N PHE A 89 -6.15 -13.00 -4.69
CA PHE A 89 -5.61 -12.22 -5.81
C PHE A 89 -4.86 -13.09 -6.82
N SER A 90 -4.15 -14.13 -6.37
CA SER A 90 -3.46 -15.04 -7.27
C SER A 90 -4.43 -15.84 -8.16
N LYS A 91 -5.59 -16.25 -7.64
CA LYS A 91 -6.64 -16.89 -8.47
C LYS A 91 -7.27 -15.92 -9.48
N VAL A 92 -7.46 -14.66 -9.10
CA VAL A 92 -7.95 -13.62 -10.04
C VAL A 92 -6.95 -13.37 -11.15
N ILE A 93 -5.65 -13.30 -10.81
CA ILE A 93 -4.56 -13.17 -11.78
C ILE A 93 -4.58 -14.33 -12.77
N ASP A 94 -4.66 -15.57 -12.28
CA ASP A 94 -4.73 -16.76 -13.15
C ASP A 94 -5.93 -16.69 -14.11
N TRP A 95 -7.07 -16.19 -13.63
CA TRP A 95 -8.25 -15.99 -14.46
C TRP A 95 -8.02 -14.91 -15.52
N ASP A 96 -7.46 -13.77 -15.14
CA ASP A 96 -7.22 -12.64 -16.05
C ASP A 96 -6.20 -13.01 -17.14
N GLU A 97 -5.16 -13.76 -16.80
CA GLU A 97 -4.16 -14.22 -17.75
C GLU A 97 -4.75 -15.17 -18.79
N LYS A 98 -5.49 -16.19 -18.33
CA LYS A 98 -6.09 -17.21 -19.21
C LYS A 98 -7.23 -16.65 -20.06
N ASN A 99 -7.93 -15.61 -19.59
CA ASN A 99 -8.95 -14.91 -20.36
C ASN A 99 -8.41 -13.66 -21.10
N HIS A 100 -7.08 -13.45 -21.08
CA HIS A 100 -6.42 -12.30 -21.70
C HIS A 100 -6.98 -10.93 -21.28
N ASN A 101 -7.54 -10.82 -20.07
CA ASN A 101 -8.10 -9.60 -19.48
C ASN A 101 -7.01 -8.71 -18.87
N ILE A 102 -6.32 -7.96 -19.71
CA ILE A 102 -5.14 -7.16 -19.29
C ILE A 102 -5.51 -6.02 -18.35
N ARG A 103 -6.66 -5.36 -18.57
CA ARG A 103 -7.14 -4.31 -17.67
C ARG A 103 -7.38 -4.86 -16.27
N GLY A 104 -8.02 -6.04 -16.18
CA GLY A 104 -8.21 -6.74 -14.91
C GLY A 104 -6.88 -7.13 -14.26
N LEU A 105 -5.94 -7.64 -15.05
CA LEU A 105 -4.61 -8.04 -14.59
C LEU A 105 -3.85 -6.86 -13.94
N VAL A 106 -3.82 -5.70 -14.60
CA VAL A 106 -3.18 -4.48 -14.07
C VAL A 106 -3.80 -4.06 -12.74
N ASP A 107 -5.13 -4.05 -12.66
CA ASP A 107 -5.89 -3.69 -11.46
C ASP A 107 -5.56 -4.62 -10.28
N VAL A 108 -5.67 -5.94 -10.48
CA VAL A 108 -5.45 -6.91 -9.40
C VAL A 108 -3.99 -6.99 -8.95
N MET A 109 -3.03 -6.85 -9.87
CA MET A 109 -1.61 -6.76 -9.52
C MET A 109 -1.33 -5.54 -8.65
N GLY A 110 -2.01 -4.41 -8.94
CA GLY A 110 -1.99 -3.23 -8.10
C GLY A 110 -2.40 -3.53 -6.66
N HIS A 111 -3.45 -4.32 -6.45
CA HIS A 111 -3.90 -4.74 -5.12
C HIS A 111 -2.98 -5.76 -4.45
N LYS A 112 -2.45 -6.73 -5.20
CA LYS A 112 -1.47 -7.71 -4.71
C LYS A 112 -0.21 -7.01 -4.17
N ARG A 113 0.27 -5.99 -4.87
CA ARG A 113 1.38 -5.13 -4.41
C ARG A 113 1.07 -4.41 -3.09
N ILE A 114 -0.17 -3.91 -2.90
CA ILE A 114 -0.55 -3.25 -1.64
C ILE A 114 -0.48 -4.26 -0.49
N ALA A 115 -0.99 -5.48 -0.68
CA ALA A 115 -0.95 -6.50 0.36
C ALA A 115 0.49 -6.81 0.79
N PHE A 116 1.41 -7.04 -0.15
CA PHE A 116 2.83 -7.22 0.17
C PHE A 116 3.47 -6.00 0.85
N SER A 117 3.11 -4.78 0.43
CA SER A 117 3.61 -3.55 1.04
C SER A 117 3.14 -3.41 2.50
N LEU A 118 1.89 -3.76 2.79
CA LEU A 118 1.34 -3.75 4.15
C LEU A 118 2.03 -4.80 5.04
N MET A 119 2.27 -6.00 4.51
CA MET A 119 3.05 -7.03 5.23
C MET A 119 4.48 -6.52 5.52
N ALA A 120 5.14 -5.88 4.55
CA ALA A 120 6.48 -5.33 4.73
C ALA A 120 6.52 -4.19 5.77
N ASP A 121 5.48 -3.36 5.83
CA ASP A 121 5.40 -2.27 6.80
C ASP A 121 5.19 -2.79 8.24
N ALA A 122 4.55 -3.95 8.40
CA ALA A 122 4.35 -4.61 9.69
C ALA A 122 5.50 -5.53 10.12
N GLU A 123 6.33 -5.98 9.18
CA GLU A 123 7.46 -6.87 9.44
C GLU A 123 8.63 -6.14 10.13
N VAL A 124 9.17 -6.77 11.16
CA VAL A 124 10.27 -6.27 11.99
C VAL A 124 11.61 -6.80 11.47
N ASP A 125 11.64 -8.03 10.95
CA ASP A 125 12.85 -8.62 10.39
C ASP A 125 13.19 -8.01 9.02
N ASN A 126 14.34 -7.33 8.93
CA ASN A 126 14.77 -6.64 7.72
C ASN A 126 14.93 -7.57 6.50
N LYS A 127 15.30 -8.84 6.70
CA LYS A 127 15.48 -9.80 5.59
C LYS A 127 14.14 -10.21 5.01
N LYS A 128 13.16 -10.54 5.85
CA LYS A 128 11.77 -10.83 5.43
C LYS A 128 11.10 -9.60 4.82
N LYS A 129 11.30 -8.43 5.42
CA LYS A 129 10.80 -7.16 4.90
C LYS A 129 11.31 -6.89 3.48
N LEU A 130 12.60 -7.13 3.24
CA LEU A 130 13.20 -7.01 1.92
C LEU A 130 12.56 -7.97 0.90
N GLU A 131 12.29 -9.21 1.30
CA GLU A 131 11.64 -10.19 0.42
C GLU A 131 10.21 -9.77 0.04
N LEU A 132 9.43 -9.29 1.01
CA LEU A 132 8.08 -8.76 0.77
C LEU A 132 8.09 -7.54 -0.16
N LEU A 133 9.08 -6.65 -0.02
CA LEU A 133 9.25 -5.51 -0.92
C LEU A 133 9.60 -5.95 -2.35
N LYS A 134 10.45 -6.97 -2.53
CA LYS A 134 10.72 -7.54 -3.86
C LYS A 134 9.47 -8.12 -4.51
N GLN A 135 8.63 -8.82 -3.74
CA GLN A 135 7.35 -9.34 -4.23
C GLN A 135 6.37 -8.23 -4.62
N ALA A 136 6.37 -7.11 -3.88
CA ALA A 136 5.61 -5.90 -4.24
C ALA A 136 6.13 -5.24 -5.54
N GLU A 137 7.45 -5.18 -5.74
CA GLU A 137 8.06 -4.70 -6.98
C GLU A 137 7.71 -5.60 -8.16
N GLU A 138 7.83 -6.92 -8.00
CA GLU A 138 7.51 -7.90 -9.05
C GLU A 138 6.06 -7.78 -9.51
N ALA A 139 5.11 -7.65 -8.58
CA ALA A 139 3.71 -7.44 -8.91
C ALA A 139 3.50 -6.15 -9.74
N SER A 140 4.18 -5.05 -9.39
CA SER A 140 4.10 -3.79 -10.14
C SER A 140 4.72 -3.91 -11.54
N ARG A 141 5.91 -4.53 -11.63
CA ARG A 141 6.61 -4.74 -12.90
C ARG A 141 5.79 -5.59 -13.84
N LYS A 142 5.22 -6.69 -13.35
CA LYS A 142 4.33 -7.56 -14.13
C LYS A 142 3.09 -6.81 -14.64
N ALA A 143 2.50 -5.92 -13.84
CA ALA A 143 1.39 -5.07 -14.28
C ALA A 143 1.80 -4.15 -15.43
N ILE A 144 2.92 -3.44 -15.28
CA ILE A 144 3.47 -2.50 -16.29
C ILE A 144 3.79 -3.25 -17.60
N GLU A 145 4.60 -4.30 -17.51
CA GLU A 145 5.03 -5.08 -18.68
C GLU A 145 3.86 -5.71 -19.45
N SER A 146 2.84 -6.21 -18.73
CA SER A 146 1.68 -6.85 -19.36
C SER A 146 0.87 -5.87 -20.21
N ALA A 147 0.81 -4.61 -19.80
CA ALA A 147 0.09 -3.56 -20.52
C ALA A 147 0.95 -2.95 -21.65
N GLU A 148 2.24 -2.70 -21.38
CA GLU A 148 3.17 -2.11 -22.36
C GLU A 148 3.43 -3.06 -23.55
N LYS A 149 3.64 -4.36 -23.31
CA LYS A 149 3.85 -5.36 -24.38
C LYS A 149 2.70 -5.43 -25.38
N LYS A 150 1.48 -5.14 -24.93
CA LYS A 150 0.28 -5.16 -25.78
C LYS A 150 -0.06 -3.81 -26.39
N GLY A 151 0.73 -2.76 -26.10
CA GLY A 151 0.55 -1.43 -26.68
C GLY A 151 -0.81 -0.79 -26.37
N ILE A 152 -1.43 -1.14 -25.22
CA ILE A 152 -2.79 -0.72 -24.94
C ILE A 152 -2.80 0.73 -24.41
N LYS A 153 -2.97 1.68 -25.34
CA LYS A 153 -2.87 3.13 -25.06
C LYS A 153 -3.89 3.63 -24.02
N ASP A 154 -5.07 3.02 -23.93
CA ASP A 154 -6.11 3.40 -22.98
C ASP A 154 -5.73 3.12 -21.51
N LEU A 155 -4.67 2.32 -21.27
CA LEU A 155 -4.13 2.03 -19.94
C LEU A 155 -3.00 2.97 -19.52
N ALA A 156 -2.60 3.95 -20.34
CA ALA A 156 -1.46 4.82 -20.06
C ALA A 156 -1.50 5.43 -18.64
N GLY A 157 -2.66 5.96 -18.24
CA GLY A 157 -2.83 6.52 -16.89
C GLY A 157 -2.77 5.48 -15.77
N SER A 158 -3.27 4.27 -16.00
CA SER A 158 -3.16 3.17 -15.03
C SER A 158 -1.72 2.68 -14.89
N ILE A 159 -1.00 2.60 -16.02
CA ILE A 159 0.43 2.25 -16.05
C ILE A 159 1.25 3.31 -15.32
N ALA A 160 0.97 4.60 -15.55
CA ALA A 160 1.63 5.69 -14.84
C ALA A 160 1.46 5.57 -13.32
N ILE A 161 0.25 5.25 -12.84
CA ILE A 161 0.00 5.00 -11.42
C ILE A 161 0.83 3.81 -10.91
N GLN A 162 0.91 2.71 -11.66
CA GLN A 162 1.74 1.56 -11.27
C GLN A 162 3.23 1.90 -11.23
N LYS A 163 3.73 2.72 -12.17
CA LYS A 163 5.12 3.21 -12.16
C LYS A 163 5.43 4.02 -10.90
N VAL A 164 4.55 4.94 -10.50
CA VAL A 164 4.75 5.70 -9.26
C VAL A 164 4.69 4.80 -8.01
N HIS A 165 3.84 3.77 -8.00
CA HIS A 165 3.82 2.78 -6.92
C HIS A 165 5.09 1.91 -6.87
N LEU A 166 5.60 1.47 -8.02
CA LEU A 166 6.87 0.76 -8.13
C LEU A 166 8.01 1.61 -7.57
N VAL A 167 8.07 2.89 -7.96
CA VAL A 167 9.03 3.87 -7.44
C VAL A 167 8.98 3.96 -5.91
N GLY A 168 7.79 4.08 -5.32
CA GLY A 168 7.64 4.10 -3.86
C GLY A 168 8.16 2.83 -3.18
N THR A 169 8.01 1.68 -3.83
CA THR A 169 8.49 0.38 -3.31
C THR A 169 10.01 0.29 -3.41
N ILE A 170 10.60 0.71 -4.54
CA ILE A 170 12.05 0.79 -4.73
C ILE A 170 12.68 1.70 -3.67
N ILE A 171 12.11 2.89 -3.43
CA ILE A 171 12.62 3.82 -2.39
C ILE A 171 12.66 3.13 -1.03
N LYS A 172 11.57 2.46 -0.61
CA LYS A 172 11.52 1.73 0.67
C LYS A 172 12.60 0.65 0.74
N ARG A 173 12.81 -0.11 -0.35
CA ARG A 173 13.84 -1.14 -0.41
C ARG A 173 15.25 -0.55 -0.30
N VAL A 174 15.52 0.52 -1.04
CA VAL A 174 16.82 1.21 -1.03
C VAL A 174 17.13 1.73 0.37
N SER A 175 16.15 2.26 1.10
CA SER A 175 16.32 2.69 2.48
C SER A 175 16.75 1.57 3.45
N LEU A 176 16.52 0.29 3.11
CA LEU A 176 16.98 -0.86 3.91
C LEU A 176 18.38 -1.34 3.51
N ILE A 177 18.74 -1.22 2.23
CA ILE A 177 20.01 -1.76 1.70
C ILE A 177 21.15 -0.72 1.81
N GLY A 178 20.83 0.55 1.62
CA GLY A 178 21.78 1.64 1.41
C GLY A 178 21.75 2.14 -0.03
N ALA A 179 21.72 3.47 -0.20
CA ALA A 179 21.64 4.11 -1.51
C ALA A 179 22.88 3.85 -2.39
N ASP A 180 24.05 3.79 -1.76
CA ASP A 180 25.36 3.49 -2.37
C ASP A 180 25.38 2.16 -3.13
N LYS A 181 24.62 1.16 -2.65
CA LYS A 181 24.53 -0.17 -3.26
C LYS A 181 23.43 -0.29 -4.31
N CYS A 182 22.59 0.73 -4.45
CA CYS A 182 21.38 0.69 -5.28
C CYS A 182 21.29 1.82 -6.31
N THR A 183 22.42 2.45 -6.66
CA THR A 183 22.46 3.56 -7.64
C THR A 183 21.75 3.22 -8.96
N ARG A 184 21.95 2.01 -9.49
CA ARG A 184 21.28 1.57 -10.73
C ARG A 184 19.75 1.53 -10.58
N ASP A 185 19.26 1.00 -9.47
CA ASP A 185 17.82 0.90 -9.19
C ASP A 185 17.20 2.28 -8.97
N LEU A 186 17.95 3.22 -8.39
CA LEU A 186 17.54 4.62 -8.24
C LEU A 186 17.46 5.34 -9.60
N LEU A 187 18.42 5.14 -10.50
CA LEU A 187 18.37 5.69 -11.85
C LEU A 187 17.20 5.12 -12.67
N GLU A 188 16.92 3.82 -12.51
CA GLU A 188 15.73 3.20 -13.09
C GLU A 188 14.44 3.84 -12.54
N ALA A 189 14.34 3.98 -11.21
CA ALA A 189 13.20 4.60 -10.56
C ALA A 189 13.00 6.06 -10.99
N LEU A 190 14.09 6.80 -11.22
CA LEU A 190 14.03 8.17 -11.76
C LEU A 190 13.40 8.20 -13.15
N LYS A 191 13.83 7.31 -14.05
CA LYS A 191 13.24 7.20 -15.39
C LYS A 191 11.76 6.81 -15.31
N LEU A 192 11.41 5.86 -14.44
CA LEU A 192 10.03 5.41 -14.26
C LEU A 192 9.11 6.55 -13.80
N VAL A 193 9.53 7.38 -12.86
CA VAL A 193 8.71 8.50 -12.38
C VAL A 193 8.60 9.61 -13.42
N GLU A 194 9.66 9.87 -14.19
CA GLU A 194 9.64 10.86 -15.28
C GLU A 194 8.71 10.44 -16.42
N ASP A 195 8.71 9.15 -16.76
CA ASP A 195 7.76 8.61 -17.73
C ASP A 195 6.32 8.65 -17.17
N ALA A 196 6.13 8.30 -15.90
CA ALA A 196 4.82 8.35 -15.27
C ALA A 196 4.22 9.77 -15.26
N LEU A 197 5.03 10.81 -15.01
CA LEU A 197 4.57 12.20 -14.94
C LEU A 197 3.94 12.73 -16.24
N LYS A 198 4.28 12.13 -17.39
CA LYS A 198 3.71 12.46 -18.72
C LYS A 198 2.25 12.03 -18.83
N ASP A 199 1.93 10.85 -18.30
CA ASP A 199 0.64 10.18 -18.48
C ASP A 199 -0.19 10.09 -17.19
N LEU A 200 0.31 10.61 -16.07
CA LEU A 200 -0.38 10.51 -14.78
C LEU A 200 -1.75 11.20 -14.85
N PRO A 201 -2.86 10.46 -14.60
CA PRO A 201 -4.21 10.99 -14.76
C PRO A 201 -4.60 11.87 -13.57
N GLY A 202 -5.70 12.60 -13.68
CA GLY A 202 -6.27 13.39 -12.60
C GLY A 202 -5.68 14.79 -12.50
N SER A 203 -5.82 15.40 -11.32
CA SER A 203 -5.54 16.82 -11.14
C SER A 203 -4.06 17.17 -11.18
N LYS A 204 -3.75 18.45 -11.41
CA LYS A 204 -2.37 18.93 -11.22
C LYS A 204 -1.86 18.60 -9.82
N SER A 205 -2.69 18.67 -8.79
CA SER A 205 -2.33 18.30 -7.42
C SER A 205 -1.97 16.83 -7.27
N HIS A 206 -2.56 15.94 -8.07
CA HIS A 206 -2.19 14.52 -8.06
C HIS A 206 -0.74 14.30 -8.51
N LYS A 207 -0.19 15.17 -9.39
CA LYS A 207 1.23 15.10 -9.80
C LYS A 207 2.20 15.29 -8.63
N SER A 208 1.79 16.00 -7.58
CA SER A 208 2.60 16.17 -6.37
C SER A 208 2.98 14.82 -5.75
N TRP A 209 2.12 13.80 -5.83
CA TRP A 209 2.46 12.46 -5.33
C TRP A 209 3.66 11.84 -6.06
N ALA A 210 3.69 11.92 -7.39
CA ALA A 210 4.80 11.42 -8.19
C ALA A 210 6.08 12.25 -7.99
N LEU A 211 5.94 13.58 -7.95
CA LEU A 211 7.06 14.51 -7.72
C LEU A 211 7.74 14.27 -6.36
N LEU A 212 6.98 13.96 -5.30
CA LEU A 212 7.56 13.57 -4.01
C LEU A 212 8.43 12.31 -4.10
N GLY A 213 8.06 11.33 -4.92
CA GLY A 213 8.89 10.18 -5.23
C GLY A 213 10.18 10.59 -5.94
N LYS A 214 10.07 11.45 -6.95
CA LYS A 214 11.22 12.01 -7.70
C LYS A 214 12.18 12.78 -6.79
N THR A 215 11.69 13.63 -5.90
CA THR A 215 12.48 14.36 -4.89
C THR A 215 13.32 13.39 -4.05
N LYS A 216 12.71 12.32 -3.52
CA LYS A 216 13.40 11.32 -2.70
C LYS A 216 14.48 10.58 -3.50
N ILE A 217 14.19 10.19 -4.74
CA ILE A 217 15.18 9.54 -5.62
C ILE A 217 16.38 10.46 -5.88
N LEU A 218 16.13 11.71 -6.29
CA LEU A 218 17.18 12.69 -6.58
C LEU A 218 18.06 12.94 -5.35
N HIS A 219 17.45 13.04 -4.18
CA HIS A 219 18.18 13.20 -2.93
C HIS A 219 19.06 11.99 -2.62
N LEU A 220 18.53 10.76 -2.76
CA LEU A 220 19.29 9.52 -2.58
C LEU A 220 20.44 9.36 -3.61
N LEU A 221 20.33 10.02 -4.76
CA LEU A 221 21.38 10.10 -5.78
C LEU A 221 22.38 11.25 -5.54
N GLY A 222 22.22 12.05 -4.47
CA GLY A 222 23.06 13.21 -4.18
C GLY A 222 22.79 14.44 -5.05
N ARG A 223 21.70 14.45 -5.84
CA ARG A 223 21.30 15.56 -6.73
C ARG A 223 20.44 16.56 -5.96
N LYS A 224 21.07 17.28 -5.03
CA LYS A 224 20.41 18.10 -4.01
C LYS A 224 19.58 19.26 -4.59
N GLU A 225 20.15 20.05 -5.48
CA GLU A 225 19.47 21.21 -6.10
C GLU A 225 18.22 20.75 -6.87
N GLU A 226 18.37 19.75 -7.73
CA GLU A 226 17.25 19.20 -8.50
C GLU A 226 16.18 18.56 -7.61
N SER A 227 16.56 17.97 -6.49
CA SER A 227 15.63 17.43 -5.50
C SER A 227 14.77 18.55 -4.90
N LEU A 228 15.38 19.68 -4.55
CA LEU A 228 14.70 20.85 -3.99
C LEU A 228 13.83 21.57 -5.04
N ASP A 229 14.30 21.68 -6.28
CA ASP A 229 13.50 22.21 -7.40
C ASP A 229 12.27 21.34 -7.65
N THR A 230 12.44 20.02 -7.66
CA THR A 230 11.33 19.06 -7.81
C THR A 230 10.34 19.17 -6.65
N LEU A 231 10.83 19.39 -5.42
CA LEU A 231 9.97 19.54 -4.24
C LEU A 231 9.14 20.84 -4.32
N SER A 232 9.77 21.92 -4.80
CA SER A 232 9.11 23.20 -5.06
C SER A 232 8.06 23.07 -6.19
N GLU A 233 8.37 22.30 -7.23
CA GLU A 233 7.41 21.96 -8.29
C GLU A 233 6.21 21.15 -7.74
N ALA A 234 6.46 20.22 -6.82
CA ALA A 234 5.41 19.46 -6.13
C ALA A 234 4.45 20.41 -5.38
N GLN A 235 4.97 21.42 -4.69
CA GLN A 235 4.18 22.43 -3.99
C GLN A 235 3.38 23.30 -4.97
N LYS A 236 4.02 23.76 -6.05
CA LYS A 236 3.35 24.53 -7.10
C LYS A 236 2.17 23.76 -7.70
N ASN A 237 2.38 22.49 -8.05
CA ASN A 237 1.33 21.63 -8.60
C ASN A 237 0.18 21.40 -7.60
N LEU A 238 0.49 21.25 -6.31
CA LEU A 238 -0.51 21.11 -5.26
C LEU A 238 -1.46 22.31 -5.22
N LEU A 239 -0.90 23.53 -5.31
CA LEU A 239 -1.67 24.78 -5.29
C LEU A 239 -2.47 24.97 -6.58
N LEU A 240 -1.84 24.75 -7.74
CA LEU A 240 -2.49 24.97 -9.05
C LEU A 240 -3.61 23.97 -9.36
N GLY A 241 -3.63 22.80 -8.72
CA GLY A 241 -4.69 21.80 -8.89
C GLY A 241 -5.76 21.81 -7.80
N TYR A 242 -5.69 22.74 -6.83
CA TYR A 242 -6.57 22.75 -5.66
C TYR A 242 -8.05 22.70 -6.04
N ASP A 243 -8.49 23.64 -6.89
CA ASP A 243 -9.91 23.75 -7.27
C ASP A 243 -10.41 22.53 -8.03
N GLU A 244 -9.55 21.89 -8.83
CA GLU A 244 -9.87 20.67 -9.54
C GLU A 244 -10.09 19.51 -8.56
N GLU A 245 -9.19 19.35 -7.59
CA GLU A 245 -9.30 18.26 -6.62
C GLU A 245 -10.48 18.45 -5.65
N MET A 246 -10.76 19.70 -5.27
CA MET A 246 -11.85 20.01 -4.34
C MET A 246 -13.25 19.73 -4.89
N ARG A 247 -13.39 19.58 -6.23
CA ARG A 247 -14.63 19.07 -6.85
C ARG A 247 -14.98 17.65 -6.40
N ASN A 248 -13.99 16.87 -5.96
CA ASN A 248 -14.17 15.52 -5.40
C ASN A 248 -14.61 15.55 -3.92
N LYS A 249 -15.02 16.71 -3.38
CA LYS A 249 -15.55 16.90 -2.02
C LYS A 249 -14.64 16.28 -0.95
N ASP A 250 -15.15 15.35 -0.15
CA ASP A 250 -14.43 14.76 0.98
C ASP A 250 -13.19 13.97 0.54
N GLN A 251 -13.27 13.28 -0.60
CA GLN A 251 -12.11 12.59 -1.19
C GLN A 251 -11.02 13.58 -1.60
N GLY A 252 -11.43 14.73 -2.17
CA GLY A 252 -10.50 15.80 -2.51
C GLY A 252 -9.82 16.39 -1.27
N ARG A 253 -10.61 16.71 -0.22
CA ARG A 253 -10.09 17.21 1.06
C ARG A 253 -9.07 16.26 1.69
N MET A 254 -9.39 14.97 1.72
CA MET A 254 -8.48 13.93 2.24
C MET A 254 -7.15 13.92 1.46
N LYS A 255 -7.21 13.85 0.13
CA LYS A 255 -6.01 13.81 -0.72
C LYS A 255 -5.17 15.07 -0.56
N MET A 256 -5.79 16.24 -0.52
CA MET A 256 -5.08 17.51 -0.30
C MET A 256 -4.33 17.51 1.03
N ARG A 257 -4.95 17.03 2.12
CA ARG A 257 -4.27 16.88 3.41
C ARG A 257 -3.08 15.93 3.32
N VAL A 258 -3.26 14.79 2.66
CA VAL A 258 -2.23 13.75 2.45
C VAL A 258 -1.05 14.27 1.62
N TRP A 259 -1.29 15.02 0.54
CA TRP A 259 -0.23 15.55 -0.31
C TRP A 259 0.47 16.74 0.32
N ALA A 260 -0.26 17.69 0.93
CA ALA A 260 0.32 18.82 1.64
C ALA A 260 1.27 18.37 2.76
N THR A 261 0.82 17.43 3.61
CA THR A 261 1.67 16.87 4.67
C THR A 261 2.81 16.01 4.13
N GLY A 262 2.64 15.40 2.95
CA GLY A 262 3.73 14.71 2.26
C GLY A 262 4.85 15.66 1.84
N ILE A 263 4.51 16.86 1.36
CA ILE A 263 5.47 17.92 1.01
C ILE A 263 6.20 18.42 2.25
N LEU A 264 5.48 18.72 3.33
CA LEU A 264 6.10 19.15 4.59
C LEU A 264 7.06 18.09 5.15
N LEU A 265 6.69 16.80 5.09
CA LEU A 265 7.60 15.72 5.48
C LEU A 265 8.83 15.64 4.60
N ALA A 266 8.69 15.82 3.28
CA ALA A 266 9.85 15.82 2.38
C ALA A 266 10.79 17.00 2.66
N TYR A 267 10.27 18.19 2.96
CA TYR A 267 11.09 19.31 3.44
C TYR A 267 11.78 18.98 4.77
N ALA A 268 11.06 18.37 5.72
CA ALA A 268 11.65 17.96 7.01
C ALA A 268 12.79 16.95 6.84
N GLU A 269 12.60 15.94 5.98
CA GLU A 269 13.62 14.94 5.64
C GLU A 269 14.84 15.58 4.98
N PHE A 270 14.62 16.46 3.99
CA PHE A 270 15.69 17.18 3.30
C PHE A 270 16.50 18.03 4.29
N CYS A 271 15.84 18.89 5.08
CA CYS A 271 16.51 19.74 6.07
C CYS A 271 17.26 18.93 7.13
N LYS A 272 16.74 17.76 7.54
CA LYS A 272 17.45 16.89 8.48
C LYS A 272 18.76 16.37 7.90
N ILE A 273 18.76 15.96 6.63
CA ILE A 273 19.94 15.37 5.98
C ILE A 273 20.98 16.46 5.66
N GLU A 274 20.53 17.66 5.31
CA GLU A 274 21.38 18.82 5.04
C GLU A 274 21.82 19.59 6.31
N ASP A 275 21.69 18.97 7.49
CA ASP A 275 22.09 19.54 8.79
C ASP A 275 21.47 20.92 9.11
N MET A 276 20.18 21.07 8.79
CA MET A 276 19.36 22.24 9.11
C MET A 276 18.30 21.87 10.17
N PRO A 277 18.71 21.55 11.42
CA PRO A 277 17.86 20.92 12.42
C PRO A 277 16.65 21.77 12.83
N LEU A 278 16.79 23.11 12.85
CA LEU A 278 15.68 24.00 13.17
C LEU A 278 14.56 23.91 12.12
N LEU A 279 14.90 23.96 10.84
CA LEU A 279 13.92 23.84 9.76
C LEU A 279 13.30 22.45 9.72
N ALA A 280 14.12 21.41 9.91
CA ALA A 280 13.64 20.03 10.01
C ALA A 280 12.62 19.86 11.13
N GLU A 281 12.90 20.45 12.30
CA GLU A 281 11.99 20.45 13.45
C GLU A 281 10.68 21.18 13.13
N ILE A 282 10.73 22.40 12.58
CA ILE A 282 9.54 23.20 12.24
C ILE A 282 8.61 22.42 11.29
N TYR A 283 9.16 21.88 10.20
CA TYR A 283 8.36 21.13 9.22
C TYR A 283 7.79 19.83 9.80
N ALA A 284 8.56 19.08 10.58
CA ALA A 284 8.08 17.86 11.22
C ALA A 284 7.01 18.15 12.29
N GLN A 285 7.17 19.21 13.09
CA GLN A 285 6.17 19.63 14.09
C GLN A 285 4.85 20.02 13.42
N ALA A 286 4.89 20.75 12.29
CA ALA A 286 3.69 21.12 11.55
C ALA A 286 2.84 19.89 11.17
N VAL A 287 3.49 18.79 10.76
CA VAL A 287 2.81 17.52 10.43
C VAL A 287 2.36 16.78 11.70
N ALA A 288 3.23 16.66 12.70
CA ALA A 288 2.95 15.93 13.94
C ALA A 288 1.76 16.53 14.72
N ASN A 289 1.58 17.85 14.66
CA ASN A 289 0.56 18.59 15.40
C ASN A 289 -0.72 18.81 14.60
N GLN A 290 -0.77 18.46 13.32
CA GLN A 290 -1.95 18.69 12.49
C GLN A 290 -3.17 17.92 13.01
N PRO A 291 -4.36 18.57 13.15
CA PRO A 291 -5.59 17.90 13.50
C PRO A 291 -5.91 16.76 12.54
N ASP A 292 -6.30 15.62 13.09
CA ASP A 292 -6.60 14.41 12.31
C ASP A 292 -7.78 13.61 12.86
N PRO A 293 -8.99 14.19 12.88
CA PRO A 293 -10.18 13.52 13.42
C PRO A 293 -10.50 12.22 12.67
N ASP A 294 -10.28 12.21 11.35
CA ASP A 294 -10.60 11.08 10.47
C ASP A 294 -9.47 10.05 10.38
N LYS A 295 -8.35 10.27 11.11
CA LYS A 295 -7.17 9.38 11.14
C LYS A 295 -6.55 9.11 9.76
N VAL A 296 -6.62 10.08 8.84
CA VAL A 296 -6.07 9.94 7.48
C VAL A 296 -4.56 10.23 7.40
N LEU A 297 -3.98 10.81 8.46
CA LEU A 297 -2.57 11.21 8.52
C LEU A 297 -1.73 10.33 9.47
N VAL A 298 -2.28 9.25 10.04
CA VAL A 298 -1.63 8.41 11.07
C VAL A 298 -0.18 8.05 10.72
N ALA A 299 0.06 7.51 9.51
CA ALA A 299 1.40 7.13 9.07
C ALA A 299 2.36 8.32 8.96
N ARG A 300 1.87 9.46 8.45
CA ARG A 300 2.69 10.68 8.29
C ARG A 300 3.03 11.32 9.63
N LYS A 301 2.07 11.34 10.56
CA LYS A 301 2.31 11.80 11.93
C LYS A 301 3.31 10.91 12.66
N LYS A 302 3.30 9.60 12.39
CA LYS A 302 4.34 8.67 12.88
C LYS A 302 5.72 9.04 12.34
N SER A 303 5.87 9.19 11.02
CA SER A 303 7.14 9.60 10.39
C SER A 303 7.64 10.96 10.90
N ALA A 304 6.75 11.94 11.07
CA ALA A 304 7.10 13.22 11.67
C ALA A 304 7.69 13.08 13.08
N LYS A 305 7.06 12.24 13.92
CA LYS A 305 7.55 11.98 15.28
C LYS A 305 8.90 11.25 15.29
N GLU A 306 9.14 10.34 14.34
CA GLU A 306 10.44 9.67 14.17
C GLU A 306 11.54 10.67 13.81
N ILE A 307 11.25 11.63 12.92
CA ILE A 307 12.17 12.74 12.60
C ILE A 307 12.47 13.56 13.86
N LEU A 308 11.43 14.01 14.59
CA LEU A 308 11.59 14.81 15.81
C LEU A 308 12.41 14.08 16.88
N GLY A 309 12.12 12.80 17.13
CA GLY A 309 12.87 11.98 18.08
C GLY A 309 14.35 11.86 17.70
N SER A 310 14.66 11.75 16.41
CA SER A 310 16.05 11.70 15.94
C SER A 310 16.79 13.01 16.14
N LEU A 311 16.13 14.17 16.05
CA LEU A 311 16.76 15.49 16.24
C LEU A 311 17.07 15.78 17.71
N GLN A 312 16.21 15.33 18.64
CA GLN A 312 16.42 15.49 20.09
C GLN A 312 17.67 14.75 20.58
N PHE A 313 17.93 13.56 20.03
CA PHE A 313 19.13 12.77 20.36
C PHE A 313 20.44 13.47 20.01
N PHE A 314 20.47 14.30 18.94
CA PHE A 314 21.65 15.08 18.58
C PHE A 314 21.91 16.24 19.56
N ARG A 315 20.85 16.90 20.06
CA ARG A 315 20.97 17.98 21.07
C ARG A 315 21.51 17.46 22.41
N SER A 316 21.15 16.25 22.82
CA SER A 316 21.67 15.66 24.07
C SER A 316 23.14 15.25 24.02
N LYS A 317 23.70 14.99 22.81
CA LYS A 317 25.11 14.61 22.64
C LYS A 317 26.06 15.79 22.45
N SER A 318 25.58 16.93 21.96
CA SER A 318 26.36 18.16 21.89
C SER A 318 26.41 18.94 23.21
N SER A 319 25.64 18.49 24.20
CA SER A 319 25.56 19.07 25.56
C SER A 319 26.35 18.27 26.61
N SER A 320 27.06 17.22 26.19
CA SER A 320 27.88 16.31 27.01
C SER A 320 29.33 16.33 26.56
#